data_AF-A0A077EEW8-F1
#
_entry.id   AF-A0A077EEW8-F1
#
_cell.length_a   1.000
_cell.length_b   1.000
_cell.length_c   1.000
_cell.angle_alpha   90.00
_cell.angle_beta   90.00
_cell.angle_gamma   90.00
#
_symmetry.space_group_name_H-M   'P 1'
#
loop_
_entity.id
_entity.type
_entity.pdbx_description
1 polymer ?
#
loop_
_entity_poly.entity_id
_entity_poly.type
_entity_poly.pdbx_seq_one_letter_code
_entity_poly.pdbx_strand_id
1 'polypeptide(L)'
;MNKLFSSLIMLTLLFSCGINKRDRAKQRHGYWNETKPVSDGMLISKGRYKHGEQKGKWIYSFGDTLYQRDKIKKNIIMTTYYYPDKLLMAKGQSRLDITKDGKRHWYKFGPWYEYDSKDNLLWIKYYKEGHLYQYKEGGIMKYDIKKFYGH
;
A
#
# COMPACT_ATOMS: atom_id res chain seq x y z
N MET A 1 7.44 -47.23 22.62
CA MET A 1 7.66 -45.87 22.06
C MET A 1 7.72 -46.02 20.55
N ASN A 2 7.09 -45.14 19.72
CA ASN A 2 7.44 -44.87 18.31
C ASN A 2 6.27 -44.50 17.36
N LYS A 3 4.99 -44.67 17.73
CA LYS A 3 3.89 -44.18 16.87
C LYS A 3 3.57 -42.68 17.07
N LEU A 4 3.80 -42.16 18.27
CA LEU A 4 3.61 -40.73 18.60
C LEU A 4 4.70 -39.81 18.01
N PHE A 5 5.94 -40.30 17.89
CA PHE A 5 7.05 -39.53 17.29
C PHE A 5 6.93 -39.38 15.77
N SER A 6 6.39 -40.40 15.09
CA SER A 6 6.20 -40.38 13.62
C SER A 6 5.12 -39.38 13.19
N SER A 7 4.06 -39.20 14.00
CA SER A 7 3.01 -38.21 13.72
C SER A 7 3.46 -36.76 13.89
N LEU A 8 4.48 -36.51 14.72
CA LEU A 8 4.97 -35.15 15.02
C LEU A 8 5.86 -34.59 13.88
N ILE A 9 6.58 -35.46 13.18
CA ILE A 9 7.47 -35.11 12.04
C ILE A 9 6.66 -34.79 10.76
N MET A 10 5.47 -35.40 10.60
CA MET A 10 4.60 -35.11 9.45
C MET A 10 3.92 -33.74 9.56
N LEU A 11 3.68 -33.25 10.78
CA LEU A 11 3.01 -31.97 11.04
C LEU A 11 3.94 -30.76 10.83
N THR A 12 5.25 -30.92 10.99
CA THR A 12 6.23 -29.84 10.84
C THR A 12 6.56 -29.50 9.38
N LEU A 13 6.22 -30.36 8.42
CA LEU A 13 6.47 -30.14 6.99
C LEU A 13 5.43 -29.22 6.31
N LEU A 14 4.29 -28.94 6.95
CA LEU A 14 3.19 -28.17 6.36
C LEU A 14 3.34 -26.65 6.49
N PHE A 15 4.38 -26.14 7.16
CA PHE A 15 4.52 -24.71 7.47
C PHE A 15 5.82 -24.06 6.99
N SER A 16 6.44 -24.56 5.93
CA SER A 16 7.54 -23.85 5.25
C SER A 16 7.02 -22.66 4.42
N CYS A 17 6.50 -21.63 5.09
CA CYS A 17 6.16 -20.36 4.46
C CYS A 17 7.44 -19.54 4.26
N GLY A 18 8.28 -19.95 3.30
CA GLY A 18 9.50 -19.19 2.97
C GLY A 18 9.19 -17.82 2.35
N ILE A 19 10.13 -16.90 2.56
CA ILE A 19 10.05 -15.49 2.18
C ILE A 19 10.62 -15.31 0.76
N ASN A 20 10.13 -14.31 0.01
CA ASN A 20 10.64 -13.89 -1.30
C ASN A 20 10.57 -15.00 -2.38
N LYS A 21 9.53 -15.86 -2.33
CA LYS A 21 9.32 -16.94 -3.30
C LYS A 21 8.75 -16.45 -4.62
N ARG A 22 9.03 -17.21 -5.68
CA ARG A 22 8.42 -17.05 -7.01
C ARG A 22 7.56 -18.27 -7.36
N ASP A 23 6.53 -18.07 -8.16
CA ASP A 23 5.74 -19.18 -8.71
C ASP A 23 6.40 -19.79 -9.97
N ARG A 24 5.73 -20.78 -10.58
CA ARG A 24 6.23 -21.47 -11.77
C ARG A 24 6.46 -20.55 -12.97
N ALA A 25 5.74 -19.43 -13.05
CA ALA A 25 5.91 -18.41 -14.07
C ALA A 25 7.00 -17.38 -13.70
N LYS A 26 7.81 -17.66 -12.66
CA LYS A 26 8.83 -16.76 -12.10
C LYS A 26 8.27 -15.45 -11.55
N GLN A 27 6.96 -15.35 -11.32
CA GLN A 27 6.32 -14.18 -10.75
C GLN A 27 6.40 -14.22 -9.23
N ARG A 28 6.44 -13.04 -8.58
CA ARG A 28 6.48 -12.96 -7.11
C ARG A 28 5.24 -13.62 -6.51
N HIS A 29 5.44 -14.47 -5.50
CA HIS A 29 4.36 -15.21 -4.86
C HIS A 29 4.64 -15.43 -3.37
N GLY A 30 3.60 -15.33 -2.53
CA GLY A 30 3.73 -15.52 -1.09
C GLY A 30 4.21 -14.26 -0.37
N TYR A 31 4.79 -14.43 0.82
CA TYR A 31 5.28 -13.30 1.63
C TYR A 31 6.61 -12.78 1.12
N TRP A 32 6.74 -11.46 1.05
CA TRP A 32 7.92 -10.76 0.59
C TRP A 32 8.36 -9.71 1.61
N ASN A 33 9.68 -9.60 1.78
CA ASN A 33 10.36 -8.61 2.58
C ASN A 33 11.56 -8.10 1.76
N GLU A 34 11.47 -6.86 1.32
CA GLU A 34 12.46 -6.23 0.44
C GLU A 34 13.00 -4.96 1.08
N THR A 35 14.30 -4.73 0.96
CA THR A 35 14.95 -3.48 1.35
C THR A 35 15.55 -2.85 0.10
N LYS A 36 15.30 -1.56 -0.12
CA LYS A 36 15.80 -0.82 -1.29
C LYS A 36 16.38 0.54 -0.86
N PRO A 37 17.51 0.98 -1.45
CA PRO A 37 18.01 2.32 -1.25
C PRO A 37 17.08 3.35 -1.93
N VAL A 38 16.82 4.44 -1.24
CA VAL A 38 16.10 5.64 -1.71
C VAL A 38 16.82 6.88 -1.20
N SER A 39 16.40 8.09 -1.59
CA SER A 39 17.05 9.35 -1.17
C SER A 39 17.22 9.47 0.35
N ASP A 40 16.21 9.02 1.09
CA ASP A 40 16.13 9.21 2.54
C ASP A 40 16.56 7.95 3.33
N GLY A 41 17.40 7.11 2.71
CA GLY A 41 17.98 5.92 3.33
C GLY A 41 17.44 4.59 2.76
N MET A 42 17.09 3.66 3.65
CA MET A 42 16.64 2.32 3.27
C MET A 42 15.14 2.15 3.47
N LEU A 43 14.41 1.97 2.37
CA LEU A 43 12.98 1.64 2.40
C LEU A 43 12.80 0.13 2.52
N ILE A 44 12.18 -0.30 3.61
CA ILE A 44 11.79 -1.68 3.86
C ILE A 44 10.31 -1.83 3.48
N SER A 45 9.99 -2.81 2.64
CA SER A 45 8.62 -3.12 2.22
C SER A 45 8.30 -4.58 2.52
N LYS A 46 7.15 -4.80 3.18
CA LYS A 46 6.70 -6.11 3.64
C LYS A 46 5.27 -6.33 3.22
N GLY A 47 4.97 -7.48 2.62
CA GLY A 47 3.61 -7.82 2.21
C GLY A 47 3.52 -9.15 1.49
N ARG A 48 2.41 -9.37 0.79
CA ARG A 48 2.20 -10.60 0.02
C ARG A 48 1.96 -10.30 -1.45
N TYR A 49 2.54 -11.15 -2.29
CA TYR A 49 2.23 -11.22 -3.71
C TYR A 49 1.41 -12.47 -4.02
N LYS A 50 0.58 -12.38 -5.07
CA LYS A 50 -0.07 -13.52 -5.72
C LYS A 50 0.07 -13.31 -7.23
N HIS A 51 0.85 -14.16 -7.90
CA HIS A 51 1.12 -14.09 -9.35
C HIS A 51 1.63 -12.72 -9.79
N GLY A 52 2.61 -12.18 -9.06
CA GLY A 52 3.19 -10.86 -9.32
C GLY A 52 2.39 -9.68 -8.76
N GLU A 53 1.13 -9.88 -8.34
CA GLU A 53 0.28 -8.79 -7.83
C GLU A 53 0.33 -8.67 -6.32
N GLN A 54 0.50 -7.45 -5.81
CA GLN A 54 0.39 -7.18 -4.39
C GLN A 54 -1.04 -7.48 -3.89
N LYS A 55 -1.17 -8.15 -2.74
CA LYS A 55 -2.45 -8.48 -2.11
C LYS A 55 -2.40 -8.30 -0.60
N GLY A 56 -3.56 -8.04 0.00
CA GLY A 56 -3.72 -7.98 1.44
C GLY A 56 -3.07 -6.74 2.04
N LYS A 57 -2.37 -6.89 3.16
CA LYS A 57 -1.72 -5.77 3.86
C LYS A 57 -0.28 -5.63 3.38
N TRP A 58 0.10 -4.40 3.09
CA TRP A 58 1.47 -4.00 2.79
C TRP A 58 1.92 -2.93 3.79
N ILE A 59 3.17 -3.03 4.23
CA ILE A 59 3.79 -2.13 5.20
C ILE A 59 5.08 -1.62 4.59
N TYR A 60 5.31 -0.32 4.71
CA TYR A 60 6.53 0.34 4.27
C TYR A 60 7.11 1.15 5.44
N SER A 61 8.40 0.99 5.68
CA SER A 61 9.11 1.66 6.78
C SER A 61 10.50 2.12 6.35
N PHE A 62 10.96 3.20 6.96
CA PHE A 62 12.36 3.64 6.91
C PHE A 62 13.04 3.17 8.20
N GLY A 63 13.86 2.12 8.10
CA GLY A 63 14.30 1.38 9.29
C GLY A 63 13.09 0.87 10.10
N ASP A 64 13.05 1.23 11.38
CA ASP A 64 11.95 0.87 12.31
C ASP A 64 10.76 1.85 12.30
N THR A 65 10.85 2.93 11.52
CA THR A 65 9.81 3.96 11.45
C THR A 65 8.77 3.62 10.39
N LEU A 66 7.53 3.36 10.83
CA LEU A 66 6.40 3.11 9.93
C LEU A 66 6.07 4.37 9.13
N TYR A 67 6.11 4.27 7.80
CA TYR A 67 5.78 5.37 6.90
C TYR A 67 4.42 5.18 6.22
N GLN A 68 4.11 3.97 5.76
CA GLN A 68 2.90 3.69 4.98
C GLN A 68 2.34 2.32 5.28
N ARG A 69 1.01 2.23 5.26
CA ARG A 69 0.24 0.98 5.26
C ARG A 69 -0.77 0.98 4.13
N ASP A 70 -0.73 -0.07 3.32
CA ASP A 70 -1.75 -0.31 2.31
C ASP A 70 -2.62 -1.52 2.69
N LYS A 71 -3.91 -1.41 2.39
CA LYS A 71 -4.85 -2.55 2.37
C LYS A 71 -5.37 -2.71 0.95
N ILE A 72 -5.01 -3.82 0.32
CA ILE A 72 -5.28 -4.09 -1.09
C ILE A 72 -6.40 -5.13 -1.20
N LYS A 73 -7.53 -4.74 -1.79
CA LYS A 73 -8.67 -5.61 -2.09
C LYS A 73 -9.07 -5.42 -3.55
N LYS A 74 -9.03 -6.50 -4.34
CA LYS A 74 -9.20 -6.48 -5.79
C LYS A 74 -8.18 -5.52 -6.44
N ASN A 75 -8.65 -4.44 -7.06
CA ASN A 75 -7.86 -3.37 -7.67
C ASN A 75 -7.85 -2.08 -6.83
N ILE A 76 -8.48 -2.07 -5.65
CA ILE A 76 -8.54 -0.90 -4.76
C ILE A 76 -7.48 -1.05 -3.68
N ILE A 77 -6.76 0.04 -3.44
CA ILE A 77 -5.71 0.17 -2.44
C ILE A 77 -6.16 1.28 -1.48
N MET A 78 -6.40 0.92 -0.24
CA MET A 78 -6.60 1.89 0.84
C MET A 78 -5.25 2.19 1.47
N THR A 79 -4.74 3.40 1.27
CA THR A 79 -3.43 3.82 1.75
C THR A 79 -3.57 4.68 3.01
N THR A 80 -2.68 4.49 3.96
CA THR A 80 -2.53 5.31 5.16
C THR A 80 -1.06 5.66 5.32
N TYR A 81 -0.76 6.95 5.30
CA TYR A 81 0.56 7.52 5.57
C TYR A 81 0.64 8.00 7.01
N TYR A 82 1.83 7.91 7.58
CA TYR A 82 2.08 8.28 8.98
C TYR A 82 3.28 9.22 9.07
N TYR A 83 3.20 10.13 10.04
CA TYR A 83 4.36 10.84 10.56
C TYR A 83 5.29 9.89 11.33
N PRO A 84 6.55 10.28 11.62
CA PRO A 84 7.49 9.41 12.34
C PRO A 84 7.01 8.94 13.72
N ASP A 85 6.19 9.75 14.40
CA ASP A 85 5.53 9.46 15.67
C ASP A 85 4.28 8.55 15.54
N LYS A 86 4.00 8.08 14.32
CA LYS A 86 2.84 7.24 13.94
C LYS A 86 1.49 7.96 13.96
N LEU A 87 1.49 9.30 14.06
CA LEU A 87 0.28 10.08 13.82
C LEU A 87 -0.14 9.99 12.36
N LEU A 88 -1.45 10.10 12.12
CA LEU A 88 -2.02 10.02 10.78
C LEU A 88 -1.57 11.23 9.98
N MET A 89 -0.92 11.01 8.83
CA MET A 89 -0.53 12.09 7.91
C MET A 89 -1.56 12.24 6.79
N ALA A 90 -1.91 11.11 6.17
CA ALA A 90 -2.92 11.10 5.13
C ALA A 90 -3.56 9.73 4.98
N LYS A 91 -4.80 9.70 4.51
CA LYS A 91 -5.51 8.47 4.17
C LYS A 91 -6.42 8.67 2.99
N GLY A 92 -6.42 7.72 2.08
CA GLY A 92 -7.30 7.74 0.92
C GLY A 92 -7.26 6.44 0.16
N GLN A 93 -7.83 6.46 -1.03
CA GLN A 93 -7.89 5.30 -1.90
C GLN A 93 -7.27 5.59 -3.26
N SER A 94 -6.63 4.56 -3.79
CA SER A 94 -6.09 4.51 -5.14
C SER A 94 -6.55 3.24 -5.83
N ARG A 95 -6.55 3.25 -7.16
CA ARG A 95 -6.92 2.10 -7.98
C ARG A 95 -5.78 1.74 -8.91
N LEU A 96 -5.58 0.44 -9.12
CA LEU A 96 -4.77 -0.10 -10.18
C LEU A 96 -5.67 -0.58 -11.32
N ASP A 97 -5.66 0.13 -12.44
CA ASP A 97 -6.33 -0.31 -13.66
C ASP A 97 -5.32 -0.92 -14.62
N ILE A 98 -5.77 -1.98 -15.29
CA ILE A 98 -4.99 -2.67 -16.32
C ILE A 98 -5.80 -2.56 -17.60
N THR A 99 -5.25 -1.87 -18.60
CA THR A 99 -5.88 -1.68 -19.90
C THR A 99 -5.90 -2.99 -20.70
N LYS A 100 -6.66 -3.02 -21.81
CA LYS A 100 -6.72 -4.19 -22.69
C LYS A 100 -5.36 -4.58 -23.28
N ASP A 101 -4.47 -3.61 -23.52
CA ASP A 101 -3.09 -3.82 -23.97
C ASP A 101 -2.11 -4.12 -22.81
N GLY A 102 -2.61 -4.34 -21.59
CA GLY A 102 -1.81 -4.75 -20.43
C GLY A 102 -1.04 -3.64 -19.74
N LYS A 103 -1.23 -2.38 -20.14
CA LYS A 103 -0.64 -1.23 -19.45
C LYS A 103 -1.29 -1.03 -18.09
N ARG A 104 -0.47 -0.67 -17.11
CA ARG A 104 -0.86 -0.53 -15.71
C ARG A 104 -0.92 0.95 -15.37
N HIS A 105 -2.07 1.38 -14.87
CA HIS A 105 -2.29 2.75 -14.43
C HIS A 105 -2.68 2.73 -12.96
N TRP A 106 -1.90 3.42 -12.13
CA TRP A 106 -2.22 3.61 -10.74
C TRP A 106 -2.59 5.08 -10.52
N TYR A 107 -3.74 5.32 -9.90
CA TYR A 107 -4.21 6.68 -9.68
C TYR A 107 -5.06 6.80 -8.40
N LYS A 108 -5.01 7.98 -7.78
CA LYS A 108 -5.88 8.34 -6.64
C LYS A 108 -7.32 8.52 -7.10
N PHE A 109 -8.29 8.11 -6.28
CA PHE A 109 -9.71 8.40 -6.54
C PHE A 109 -10.47 8.64 -5.24
N GLY A 110 -11.61 9.33 -5.30
CA GLY A 110 -12.41 9.69 -4.13
C GLY A 110 -11.67 10.59 -3.12
N PRO A 111 -12.13 10.62 -1.86
CA PRO A 111 -11.59 11.53 -0.86
C PRO A 111 -10.23 11.05 -0.33
N TRP A 112 -9.33 12.01 -0.19
CA TRP A 112 -8.07 11.92 0.53
C TRP A 112 -8.09 12.91 1.68
N TYR A 113 -7.97 12.39 2.89
CA TYR A 113 -7.91 13.15 4.13
C TYR A 113 -6.44 13.40 4.46
N GLU A 114 -6.07 14.64 4.69
CA GLU A 114 -4.71 15.05 5.08
C GLU A 114 -4.76 15.79 6.40
N TYR A 115 -3.82 15.47 7.28
CA TYR A 115 -3.76 15.93 8.65
C TYR A 115 -2.38 16.55 8.92
N ASP A 116 -2.30 17.45 9.91
CA ASP A 116 -1.02 17.93 10.42
C ASP A 116 -0.41 16.97 11.45
N SER A 117 0.80 17.27 11.92
CA SER A 117 1.49 16.50 12.96
C SER A 117 0.87 16.61 14.36
N LYS A 118 -0.29 17.28 14.48
CA LYS A 118 -1.08 17.38 15.71
C LYS A 118 -2.46 16.72 15.55
N ASP A 119 -2.64 15.92 14.48
CA ASP A 119 -3.87 15.21 14.12
C ASP A 119 -5.05 16.12 13.74
N ASN A 120 -4.80 17.39 13.41
CA ASN A 120 -5.83 18.28 12.89
C ASN A 120 -6.05 18.02 11.40
N LEU A 121 -7.31 17.86 10.98
CA LEU A 121 -7.67 17.73 9.57
C LEU A 121 -7.38 19.05 8.82
N LEU A 122 -6.41 19.01 7.91
CA LEU A 122 -6.06 20.13 7.05
C LEU A 122 -6.96 20.18 5.81
N TRP A 123 -7.06 19.05 5.11
CA TRP A 123 -7.70 18.99 3.80
C TRP A 123 -8.54 17.73 3.62
N ILE A 124 -9.64 17.86 2.86
CA ILE A 124 -10.24 16.74 2.14
C ILE A 124 -10.09 17.01 0.66
N LYS A 125 -9.22 16.28 -0.04
CA LYS A 125 -8.99 16.40 -1.48
C LYS A 125 -9.77 15.33 -2.23
N TYR A 126 -10.53 15.70 -3.24
CA TYR A 126 -11.36 14.79 -4.03
C TYR A 126 -10.74 14.55 -5.40
N TYR A 127 -10.42 13.29 -5.67
CA TYR A 127 -9.79 12.88 -6.91
C TYR A 127 -10.73 12.08 -7.81
N LYS A 128 -10.65 12.29 -9.12
CA LYS A 128 -11.27 11.45 -10.15
C LYS A 128 -10.19 11.07 -11.15
N GLU A 129 -9.94 9.76 -11.30
CA GLU A 129 -8.96 9.24 -12.26
C GLU A 129 -7.56 9.87 -12.10
N GLY A 130 -7.15 10.14 -10.85
CA GLY A 130 -5.87 10.79 -10.54
C GLY A 130 -5.90 12.32 -10.54
N HIS A 131 -6.96 12.93 -11.08
CA HIS A 131 -7.10 14.38 -11.15
C HIS A 131 -7.83 14.93 -9.92
N LEU A 132 -7.20 15.88 -9.23
CA LEU A 132 -7.85 16.68 -8.20
C LEU A 132 -8.88 17.60 -8.87
N TYR A 133 -10.13 17.59 -8.42
CA TYR A 133 -11.16 18.48 -8.97
C TYR A 133 -11.84 19.36 -7.91
N GLN A 134 -11.65 19.03 -6.63
CA GLN A 134 -12.29 19.71 -5.52
C GLN A 134 -11.51 19.45 -4.25
N TYR A 135 -11.50 20.40 -3.33
CA TYR A 135 -10.96 20.19 -1.98
C TYR A 135 -11.76 20.97 -0.93
N LYS A 136 -11.66 20.52 0.32
CA LYS A 136 -12.25 21.16 1.50
C LYS A 136 -11.13 21.60 2.43
N GLU A 137 -11.18 22.85 2.88
CA GLU A 137 -10.25 23.44 3.85
C GLU A 137 -11.06 24.15 4.94
N GLY A 138 -10.80 23.84 6.20
CA GLY A 138 -11.46 24.54 7.32
C GLY A 138 -13.00 24.54 7.23
N GLY A 139 -13.61 23.48 6.68
CA GLY A 139 -15.07 23.43 6.48
C GLY A 139 -15.57 23.91 5.12
N ILE A 140 -14.76 24.66 4.37
CA ILE A 140 -15.18 25.38 3.16
C ILE A 140 -14.79 24.58 1.92
N MET A 141 -15.77 24.39 1.02
CA MET A 141 -15.55 23.74 -0.27
C MET A 141 -14.92 24.71 -1.27
N LYS A 142 -13.83 24.27 -1.90
CA LYS A 142 -13.12 25.00 -2.95
C LYS A 142 -13.05 24.12 -4.21
N TYR A 143 -13.42 24.70 -5.34
CA TYR A 143 -13.39 24.03 -6.64
C TYR A 143 -12.14 24.43 -7.38
N ASP A 144 -11.45 23.44 -7.93
CA ASP A 144 -10.25 23.70 -8.74
C ASP A 144 -10.62 23.64 -10.22
N ILE A 145 -11.10 24.75 -10.78
CA ILE A 145 -11.47 24.83 -12.20
C ILE A 145 -10.26 25.27 -13.06
N LYS A 146 -9.16 25.77 -12.46
CA LYS A 146 -8.09 26.45 -13.21
C LYS A 146 -6.64 26.25 -12.73
N LYS A 147 -6.34 25.44 -11.71
CA LYS A 147 -4.96 25.27 -11.22
C LYS A 147 -4.22 24.02 -11.74
N PHE A 148 -4.83 23.21 -12.62
CA PHE A 148 -4.21 21.99 -13.15
C PHE A 148 -4.27 21.78 -14.68
N TYR A 149 -4.78 22.76 -15.44
CA TYR A 149 -4.52 22.86 -16.89
C TYR A 149 -3.82 24.19 -17.17
N GLY A 150 -2.65 24.36 -16.57
CA GLY A 150 -1.70 25.43 -16.90
C GLY A 150 -0.55 24.82 -17.69
N HIS A 151 -0.57 25.09 -19.00
CA HIS A 151 0.29 24.63 -20.10
C HIS A 151 -0.01 23.24 -20.67
#